data_AF-A0A1H4GE35-F1
#
_entry.id   AF-A0A1H4GE35-F1
#
_cell.length_a   1.000
_cell.length_b   1.000
_cell.length_c   1.000
_cell.angle_alpha   90.00
_cell.angle_beta   90.00
_cell.angle_gamma   90.00
#
_symmetry.space_group_name_H-M   'P 1'
#
loop_
_entity.id
_entity.type
_entity.pdbx_description
1 polymer ?
#
loop_
_entity_poly.entity_id
_entity_poly.type
_entity_poly.pdbx_seq_one_letter_code
_entity_poly.pdbx_strand_id
1 'polypeptide(L)'
;MNISFICPTCGHAAANEFRQLEDFVISAYDDVIEWSEQENTIPPLNEKKFWSISKRSPKVGENRAVHVSYVFCEDLNSEFWTLYKPVLSSLDGWDEHPEEINLSAFVKCKVVKVLTQEENHAWIVVEVIDCIKLNQATERIPVTQETYSIVHNTFEFEHFEHQKIDNWHHFSGGAQGDLGNWMLIKEYDHDLRLIAYGEWGIHYQSAYLGNISLNP
;
A
#
# COMPACT_ATOMS: atom_id res chain seq x y z
N MET A 1 17.38 -0.17 -16.44
CA MET A 1 18.07 -0.31 -15.15
C MET A 1 17.06 -0.92 -14.22
N ASN A 2 17.38 -2.06 -13.62
CA ASN A 2 16.49 -2.79 -12.73
C ASN A 2 16.77 -2.38 -11.28
N ILE A 3 15.72 -2.13 -10.50
CA ILE A 3 15.76 -1.75 -9.09
C ILE A 3 15.15 -2.92 -8.33
N SER A 4 16.00 -3.83 -7.85
CA SER A 4 15.61 -5.01 -7.09
C SER A 4 16.53 -5.19 -5.90
N PHE A 5 16.00 -5.75 -4.81
CA PHE A 5 16.77 -6.01 -3.59
C PHE A 5 16.83 -7.49 -3.26
N ILE A 6 17.85 -7.87 -2.49
CA ILE A 6 18.02 -9.24 -2.01
C ILE A 6 17.41 -9.36 -0.62
N CYS A 7 16.64 -10.42 -0.40
CA CYS A 7 16.10 -10.74 0.91
C CYS A 7 17.25 -10.98 1.90
N PRO A 8 17.32 -10.25 3.03
CA PRO A 8 18.37 -10.43 4.01
C PRO A 8 18.30 -11.79 4.73
N THR A 9 17.12 -12.43 4.74
CA THR A 9 16.88 -13.69 5.46
C THR A 9 17.28 -14.92 4.63
N CYS A 10 16.92 -14.96 3.34
CA CYS A 10 17.11 -16.16 2.51
C CYS A 10 18.00 -15.95 1.28
N GLY A 11 18.42 -14.72 0.97
CA GLY A 11 19.29 -14.42 -0.17
C GLY A 11 18.61 -14.46 -1.54
N HIS A 12 17.29 -14.69 -1.61
CA HIS A 12 16.54 -14.60 -2.87
C HIS A 12 16.29 -13.14 -3.27
N ALA A 13 16.36 -12.85 -4.57
CA ALA A 13 15.98 -11.55 -5.10
C ALA A 13 14.46 -11.34 -5.01
N ALA A 14 14.04 -10.09 -4.81
CA ALA A 14 12.65 -9.70 -4.93
C ALA A 14 12.13 -9.95 -6.35
N ALA A 15 10.85 -10.31 -6.44
CA ALA A 15 10.16 -10.49 -7.71
C ALA A 15 9.00 -9.49 -7.81
N ASN A 16 8.69 -9.04 -9.03
CA ASN A 16 7.51 -8.24 -9.31
C ASN A 16 6.29 -9.16 -9.53
N GLU A 17 5.87 -9.83 -8.46
CA GLU A 17 4.77 -10.78 -8.51
C GLU A 17 3.84 -10.53 -7.33
N PHE A 18 2.61 -10.14 -7.65
CA PHE A 18 1.52 -10.06 -6.69
C PHE A 18 0.66 -11.32 -6.81
N ARG A 19 0.14 -11.81 -5.69
CA ARG A 19 -0.90 -12.83 -5.70
C ARG A 19 -2.10 -12.29 -6.47
N GLN A 20 -2.67 -13.11 -7.35
CA GLN A 20 -3.90 -12.75 -8.04
C GLN A 20 -5.07 -13.04 -7.09
N LEU A 21 -5.79 -12.00 -6.70
CA LEU A 21 -7.01 -12.11 -5.91
C LEU A 21 -8.20 -11.79 -6.81
N GLU A 22 -9.18 -12.69 -6.81
CA GLU A 22 -10.41 -12.47 -7.57
C GLU A 22 -11.17 -11.24 -7.06
N ASP A 23 -11.93 -10.61 -7.95
CA ASP A 23 -12.75 -9.41 -7.70
C ASP A 23 -11.99 -8.12 -7.33
N PHE A 24 -10.68 -8.18 -7.07
CA PHE A 24 -9.81 -7.00 -6.96
C PHE A 24 -9.32 -6.56 -8.34
N VAL A 25 -9.23 -5.24 -8.53
CA VAL A 25 -8.88 -4.64 -9.83
C VAL A 25 -7.45 -4.11 -9.88
N ILE A 26 -6.85 -3.84 -8.72
CA ILE A 26 -5.49 -3.31 -8.58
C ILE A 26 -4.77 -4.11 -7.51
N SER A 27 -3.55 -4.52 -7.82
CA SER A 27 -2.54 -5.01 -6.88
C SER A 27 -1.43 -3.97 -6.75
N ALA A 28 -0.96 -3.72 -5.54
CA ALA A 28 -0.07 -2.63 -5.22
C ALA A 28 0.91 -3.02 -4.11
N TYR A 29 2.06 -2.36 -4.05
CA TYR A 29 2.96 -2.43 -2.90
C TYR A 29 2.36 -1.72 -1.67
N ASP A 30 2.40 -2.35 -0.50
CA ASP A 30 2.07 -1.75 0.81
C ASP A 30 3.34 -1.64 1.65
N ASP A 31 3.60 -0.53 2.36
CA ASP A 31 4.76 -0.33 3.24
C ASP A 31 6.19 -0.61 2.68
N VAL A 32 6.30 -0.88 1.37
CA VAL A 32 7.58 -1.00 0.66
C VAL A 32 8.12 0.37 0.25
N ILE A 33 7.24 1.38 0.20
CA ILE A 33 7.50 2.69 -0.38
C ILE A 33 7.17 3.78 0.63
N GLU A 34 8.20 4.53 1.00
CA GLU A 34 8.05 5.71 1.85
C GLU A 34 8.12 6.99 1.02
N TRP A 35 7.09 7.81 1.17
CA TRP A 35 6.91 9.00 0.34
C TRP A 35 7.61 10.22 0.93
N SER A 36 8.30 10.99 0.09
CA SER A 36 8.81 12.32 0.47
C SER A 36 8.01 13.44 -0.19
N GLU A 37 8.08 14.64 0.39
CA GLU A 37 7.59 15.85 -0.25
C GLU A 37 8.54 16.38 -1.34
N GLN A 38 9.79 15.92 -1.36
CA GLN A 38 10.79 16.35 -2.34
C GLN A 38 10.47 15.80 -3.73
N GLU A 39 10.71 16.58 -4.77
CA GLU A 39 10.38 16.15 -6.14
C GLU A 39 11.52 15.35 -6.78
N ASN A 40 12.76 15.85 -6.68
CA ASN A 40 13.89 15.36 -7.47
C ASN A 40 15.16 15.10 -6.65
N THR A 41 15.08 15.21 -5.33
CA THR A 41 16.22 15.13 -4.42
C THR A 41 15.87 14.31 -3.19
N ILE A 42 16.87 13.64 -2.63
CA ILE A 42 16.73 12.93 -1.36
C ILE A 42 16.44 13.96 -0.26
N PRO A 43 15.39 13.79 0.55
CA PRO A 43 15.11 14.68 1.68
C PRO A 43 16.28 14.71 2.67
N PRO A 44 16.63 15.89 3.21
CA PRO A 44 17.63 15.97 4.25
C PRO A 44 17.16 15.22 5.50
N LEU A 45 18.12 14.67 6.24
CA LEU A 45 17.86 14.10 7.56
C LEU A 45 17.51 15.23 8.55
N ASN A 46 16.53 14.97 9.40
CA ASN A 46 16.17 15.83 10.51
C ASN A 46 17.15 15.67 11.70
N GLU A 47 16.94 16.42 12.78
CA GLU A 47 17.77 16.40 13.98
C GLU A 47 17.88 15.01 14.65
N LYS A 48 16.86 14.17 14.46
CA LYS A 48 16.81 12.78 14.95
C LYS A 48 17.36 11.77 13.95
N LYS A 49 17.96 12.22 12.84
CA LYS A 49 18.51 11.42 11.74
C LYS A 49 17.46 10.62 10.95
N PHE A 50 16.21 11.06 10.93
CA PHE A 50 15.17 10.50 10.05
C PHE A 50 14.92 11.44 8.89
N TRP A 51 14.57 10.91 7.72
CA TRP A 51 14.01 11.75 6.65
C TRP A 51 12.56 12.12 6.95
N SER A 52 12.06 13.15 6.27
CA SER A 52 10.66 13.57 6.41
C SER A 52 9.76 12.76 5.48
N ILE A 53 8.76 12.11 6.07
CA ILE A 53 7.69 11.39 5.37
C ILE A 53 6.57 12.36 4.97
N SER A 54 5.99 12.13 3.80
CA SER A 54 4.95 12.96 3.19
C SER A 54 3.66 12.98 4.01
N LYS A 55 3.11 14.18 4.21
CA LYS A 55 1.83 14.37 4.92
C LYS A 55 0.64 14.46 3.99
N ARG A 56 0.89 14.69 2.70
CA ARG A 56 -0.17 14.87 1.70
C ARG A 56 -0.15 13.75 0.68
N SER A 57 -1.36 13.32 0.32
CA SER A 57 -1.57 12.44 -0.82
C SER A 57 -0.92 13.02 -2.09
N PRO A 58 -0.16 12.22 -2.84
CA PRO A 58 0.42 12.64 -4.12
C PRO A 58 -0.66 13.04 -5.12
N LYS A 59 -0.37 14.01 -5.99
CA LYS A 59 -1.30 14.42 -7.05
C LYS A 59 -0.80 13.93 -8.41
N VAL A 60 -1.75 13.62 -9.30
CA VAL A 60 -1.46 13.23 -10.69
C VAL A 60 -0.62 14.31 -11.38
N GLY A 61 0.43 13.87 -12.08
CA GLY A 61 1.42 14.71 -12.75
C GLY A 61 2.55 15.23 -11.85
N GLU A 62 2.50 14.99 -10.53
CA GLU A 62 3.62 15.33 -9.64
C GLU A 62 4.78 14.34 -9.79
N ASN A 63 6.00 14.86 -9.70
CA ASN A 63 7.17 14.05 -9.45
C ASN A 63 7.46 14.01 -7.95
N ARG A 64 7.78 12.83 -7.42
CA ARG A 64 8.14 12.62 -6.01
C ARG A 64 9.39 11.77 -5.90
N ALA A 65 10.30 12.17 -5.02
CA ALA A 65 11.35 11.31 -4.51
C ALA A 65 10.73 10.37 -3.47
N VAL A 66 10.90 9.08 -3.68
CA VAL A 66 10.42 8.04 -2.77
C VAL A 66 11.58 7.13 -2.39
N HIS A 67 11.54 6.66 -1.16
CA HIS A 67 12.43 5.63 -0.66
C HIS A 67 11.75 4.28 -0.87
N VAL A 68 12.47 3.35 -1.47
CA VAL A 68 11.96 1.99 -1.73
C VAL A 68 12.88 0.98 -1.09
N SER A 69 12.31 -0.04 -0.49
CA SER A 69 13.02 -1.12 0.20
C SER A 69 12.60 -2.48 -0.36
N TYR A 70 13.19 -3.57 0.14
CA TYR A 70 12.68 -4.91 -0.14
C TYR A 70 11.21 -5.02 0.33
N VAL A 71 10.24 -5.48 -0.47
CA VAL A 71 10.31 -6.37 -1.65
C VAL A 71 10.21 -5.67 -3.01
N PHE A 72 10.53 -4.39 -3.12
CA PHE A 72 10.40 -3.66 -4.38
C PHE A 72 11.24 -4.28 -5.51
N CYS A 73 10.64 -4.43 -6.69
CA CYS A 73 11.30 -4.95 -7.87
C CYS A 73 10.69 -4.32 -9.13
N GLU A 74 11.34 -3.28 -9.67
CA GLU A 74 10.82 -2.55 -10.83
C GLU A 74 11.93 -2.09 -11.76
N ASP A 75 11.59 -1.87 -13.03
CA ASP A 75 12.50 -1.33 -14.03
C ASP A 75 12.34 0.19 -14.18
N LEU A 76 13.42 0.88 -14.56
CA LEU A 76 13.32 2.26 -15.00
C LEU A 76 12.31 2.41 -16.15
N ASN A 77 11.39 3.36 -16.03
CA ASN A 77 10.22 3.58 -16.89
C ASN A 77 9.07 2.57 -16.76
N SER A 78 9.15 1.57 -15.87
CA SER A 78 7.99 0.73 -15.56
C SER A 78 6.95 1.51 -14.76
N GLU A 79 5.71 1.03 -14.84
CA GLU A 79 4.60 1.53 -14.05
C GLU A 79 4.23 0.51 -12.98
N PHE A 80 3.95 0.99 -11.77
CA PHE A 80 3.54 0.14 -10.65
C PHE A 80 2.50 0.86 -9.80
N TRP A 81 1.80 0.11 -8.96
CA TRP A 81 0.88 0.67 -7.97
C TRP A 81 1.46 0.54 -6.56
N THR A 82 1.14 1.50 -5.70
CA THR A 82 1.44 1.46 -4.26
C THR A 82 0.31 2.06 -3.44
N LEU A 83 0.11 1.55 -2.23
CA LEU A 83 -0.73 2.18 -1.23
C LEU A 83 0.05 3.31 -0.54
N TYR A 84 -0.35 4.54 -0.81
CA TYR A 84 0.06 5.70 -0.04
C TYR A 84 -0.72 5.76 1.27
N LYS A 85 0.01 5.79 2.39
CA LYS A 85 -0.48 6.16 3.72
C LYS A 85 0.16 7.50 4.13
N PRO A 86 -0.59 8.45 4.72
CA PRO A 86 0.03 9.64 5.28
C PRO A 86 0.91 9.30 6.49
N VAL A 87 1.66 10.30 6.94
CA VAL A 87 2.80 10.09 7.85
C VAL A 87 2.45 9.34 9.13
N LEU A 88 1.28 9.56 9.73
CA LEU A 88 0.97 8.96 11.03
C LEU A 88 0.61 7.48 10.85
N SER A 89 -0.25 7.15 9.89
CA SER A 89 -0.58 5.76 9.56
C SER A 89 0.55 5.00 8.89
N SER A 90 1.48 5.68 8.22
CA SER A 90 2.70 5.05 7.71
C SER A 90 3.65 4.63 8.82
N LEU A 91 3.58 5.27 10.00
CA LEU A 91 4.46 4.97 11.13
C LEU A 91 3.80 4.00 12.12
N ASP A 92 2.54 4.27 12.49
CA ASP A 92 1.85 3.54 13.57
C ASP A 92 0.58 2.81 13.09
N GLY A 93 0.30 2.81 11.78
CA GLY A 93 -0.87 2.15 11.21
C GLY A 93 -2.18 2.95 11.34
N TRP A 94 -3.23 2.44 10.69
CA TRP A 94 -4.58 3.00 10.82
C TRP A 94 -5.23 2.70 12.17
N ASP A 95 -4.75 1.70 12.91
CA ASP A 95 -5.30 1.36 14.23
C ASP A 95 -5.09 2.52 15.24
N GLU A 96 -3.93 3.17 15.15
CA GLU A 96 -3.57 4.33 15.99
C GLU A 96 -4.01 5.67 15.38
N HIS A 97 -4.02 5.80 14.04
CA HIS A 97 -4.39 7.04 13.34
C HIS A 97 -5.49 6.81 12.28
N PRO A 98 -6.69 6.40 12.70
CA PRO A 98 -7.73 5.98 11.78
C PRO A 98 -8.33 7.11 10.93
N GLU A 99 -8.18 8.36 11.38
CA GLU A 99 -8.61 9.55 10.63
C GLU A 99 -7.89 9.70 9.27
N GLU A 100 -6.73 9.07 9.10
CA GLU A 100 -5.94 9.10 7.88
C GLU A 100 -6.40 8.09 6.82
N ILE A 101 -7.32 7.16 7.11
CA ILE A 101 -7.87 6.21 6.13
C ILE A 101 -8.41 6.93 4.89
N ASN A 102 -9.18 8.00 5.08
CA ASN A 102 -9.76 8.77 3.97
C ASN A 102 -8.73 9.61 3.19
N LEU A 103 -7.51 9.76 3.73
CA LEU A 103 -6.40 10.48 3.10
C LEU A 103 -5.46 9.53 2.34
N SER A 104 -5.49 8.24 2.67
CA SER A 104 -4.77 7.19 1.97
C SER A 104 -5.30 6.98 0.54
N ALA A 105 -4.42 6.48 -0.33
CA ALA A 105 -4.73 6.31 -1.74
C ALA A 105 -3.93 5.18 -2.38
N PHE A 106 -4.53 4.49 -3.34
CA PHE A 106 -3.77 3.70 -4.30
C PHE A 106 -3.22 4.66 -5.35
N VAL A 107 -1.90 4.65 -5.53
CA VAL A 107 -1.18 5.57 -6.41
C VAL A 107 -0.46 4.78 -7.48
N LYS A 108 -0.75 5.09 -8.74
CA LYS A 108 -0.02 4.55 -9.88
C LYS A 108 1.15 5.46 -10.18
N CYS A 109 2.33 4.87 -10.24
CA CYS A 109 3.59 5.57 -10.41
C CYS A 109 4.32 5.06 -11.64
N LYS A 110 5.15 5.92 -12.24
CA LYS A 110 6.16 5.52 -13.21
C LYS A 110 7.55 5.86 -12.69
N VAL A 111 8.49 4.92 -12.75
CA VAL A 111 9.88 5.18 -12.34
C VAL A 111 10.56 6.10 -13.36
N VAL A 112 10.90 7.33 -12.97
CA VAL A 112 11.53 8.32 -13.86
C VAL A 112 13.04 8.32 -13.74
N LYS A 113 13.57 8.17 -12.52
CA LYS A 113 15.01 8.31 -12.24
C LYS A 113 15.40 7.55 -10.98
N VAL A 114 16.62 7.02 -10.95
CA VAL A 114 17.26 6.54 -9.72
C VAL A 114 18.19 7.63 -9.18
N LEU A 115 18.02 8.01 -7.91
CA LEU A 115 18.86 8.99 -7.22
C LEU A 115 20.04 8.32 -6.53
N THR A 116 19.77 7.24 -5.79
CA THR A 116 20.78 6.33 -5.23
C THR A 116 20.23 4.92 -5.21
N GLN A 117 21.10 3.93 -5.23
CA GLN A 117 20.76 2.53 -5.05
C GLN A 117 21.83 1.87 -4.19
N GLU A 118 21.41 1.34 -3.06
CA GLU A 118 22.22 0.60 -2.10
C GLU A 118 21.83 -0.89 -2.14
N GLU A 119 22.44 -1.72 -1.29
CA GLU A 119 22.22 -3.18 -1.29
C GLU A 119 20.77 -3.58 -0.97
N ASN A 120 20.09 -2.83 -0.10
CA ASN A 120 18.76 -3.18 0.44
C ASN A 120 17.68 -2.11 0.29
N HIS A 121 18.02 -0.96 -0.30
CA HIS A 121 17.08 0.13 -0.55
C HIS A 121 17.57 1.05 -1.66
N ALA A 122 16.69 1.90 -2.17
CA ALA A 122 17.02 2.93 -3.15
C ALA A 122 16.19 4.19 -2.91
N TRP A 123 16.73 5.32 -3.36
CA TRP A 123 15.91 6.52 -3.59
C TRP A 123 15.66 6.66 -5.08
N ILE A 124 14.40 6.77 -5.45
CA ILE A 124 13.98 6.94 -6.85
C ILE A 124 13.06 8.15 -6.97
N VAL A 125 12.98 8.72 -8.16
CA VAL A 125 11.95 9.69 -8.53
C VAL A 125 10.89 8.96 -9.33
N VAL A 126 9.64 9.14 -8.92
CA VAL A 126 8.46 8.64 -9.62
C VAL A 126 7.60 9.78 -10.11
N GLU A 127 6.98 9.60 -11.27
CA GLU A 127 5.88 10.42 -11.76
C GLU A 127 4.55 9.77 -11.32
N VAL A 128 3.65 10.55 -10.73
CA VAL A 128 2.32 10.07 -10.35
C VAL A 128 1.41 10.08 -11.57
N ILE A 129 1.02 8.89 -12.02
CA ILE A 129 0.19 8.68 -13.21
C ILE A 129 -1.30 8.68 -12.88
N ASP A 130 -1.68 8.05 -11.77
CA ASP A 130 -3.07 8.02 -11.28
C ASP A 130 -3.06 7.98 -9.74
N CYS A 131 -4.15 8.44 -9.14
CA CYS A 131 -4.32 8.46 -7.68
C CYS A 131 -5.80 8.26 -7.35
N ILE A 132 -6.10 7.15 -6.68
CA ILE A 132 -7.44 6.76 -6.24
C ILE A 132 -7.44 6.77 -4.72
N LYS A 133 -8.00 7.82 -4.13
CA LYS A 133 -8.20 7.88 -2.68
C LYS A 133 -9.20 6.81 -2.23
N LEU A 134 -8.99 6.24 -1.05
CA LEU A 134 -9.87 5.21 -0.52
C LEU A 134 -11.33 5.68 -0.41
N ASN A 135 -11.54 6.95 -0.06
CA ASN A 135 -12.88 7.53 0.02
C ASN A 135 -13.57 7.72 -1.35
N GLN A 136 -12.82 7.71 -2.45
CA GLN A 136 -13.27 7.84 -3.84
C GLN A 136 -13.31 6.50 -4.58
N ALA A 137 -12.86 5.41 -3.96
CA ALA A 137 -12.74 4.10 -4.62
C ALA A 137 -14.05 3.66 -5.28
N THR A 138 -15.17 3.83 -4.59
CA THR A 138 -16.50 3.43 -5.10
C THR A 138 -17.02 4.26 -6.27
N GLU A 139 -16.46 5.45 -6.51
CA GLU A 139 -16.80 6.28 -7.66
C GLU A 139 -15.96 5.91 -8.89
N ARG A 140 -14.79 5.32 -8.66
CA ARG A 140 -13.78 5.01 -9.69
C ARG A 140 -13.80 3.55 -10.12
N ILE A 141 -14.14 2.64 -9.20
CA ILE A 141 -14.12 1.19 -9.40
C ILE A 141 -15.57 0.68 -9.46
N PRO A 142 -15.97 0.00 -10.55
CA PRO A 142 -17.29 -0.61 -10.63
C PRO A 142 -17.52 -1.60 -9.49
N VAL A 143 -18.76 -1.65 -8.99
CA VAL A 143 -19.15 -2.64 -7.99
C VAL A 143 -19.10 -4.04 -8.60
N THR A 144 -18.44 -4.96 -7.90
CA THR A 144 -18.48 -6.40 -8.18
C THR A 144 -19.23 -7.13 -7.07
N GLN A 145 -19.75 -8.31 -7.39
CA GLN A 145 -20.25 -9.23 -6.37
C GLN A 145 -19.09 -10.12 -5.93
N GLU A 146 -19.07 -10.49 -4.66
CA GLU A 146 -18.09 -11.46 -4.16
C GLU A 146 -18.31 -12.80 -4.88
N THR A 147 -17.37 -13.19 -5.74
CA THR A 147 -17.40 -14.47 -6.44
C THR A 147 -16.89 -15.59 -5.54
N TYR A 148 -15.87 -15.27 -4.72
CA TYR A 148 -15.29 -16.14 -3.71
C TYR A 148 -15.15 -15.40 -2.40
N SER A 149 -15.50 -16.06 -1.29
CA SER A 149 -15.43 -15.41 0.02
C SER A 149 -14.02 -14.92 0.32
N ILE A 150 -13.87 -13.62 0.62
CA ILE A 150 -12.60 -13.01 1.01
C ILE A 150 -11.98 -13.71 2.21
N VAL A 151 -12.80 -14.30 3.08
CA VAL A 151 -12.35 -15.07 4.24
C VAL A 151 -11.45 -16.24 3.82
N HIS A 152 -11.64 -16.82 2.64
CA HIS A 152 -10.74 -17.86 2.11
C HIS A 152 -9.37 -17.31 1.68
N ASN A 153 -9.25 -15.99 1.51
CA ASN A 153 -7.99 -15.33 1.20
C ASN A 153 -7.28 -14.78 2.45
N THR A 154 -7.97 -14.68 3.59
CA THR A 154 -7.40 -14.23 4.86
C THR A 154 -6.70 -15.36 5.61
N PHE A 155 -5.62 -15.04 6.32
CA PHE A 155 -5.04 -15.96 7.30
C PHE A 155 -5.94 -16.06 8.52
N GLU A 156 -6.13 -17.25 9.07
CA GLU A 156 -6.88 -17.43 10.31
C GLU A 156 -5.96 -17.18 11.51
N PHE A 157 -6.12 -16.03 12.16
CA PHE A 157 -5.43 -15.71 13.41
C PHE A 157 -6.34 -15.91 14.63
N GLU A 158 -5.74 -16.28 15.76
CA GLU A 158 -6.48 -16.43 17.03
C GLU A 158 -7.11 -15.10 17.50
N HIS A 159 -6.47 -13.98 17.19
CA HIS A 159 -6.93 -12.64 17.52
C HIS A 159 -6.95 -11.78 16.26
N PHE A 160 -8.15 -11.34 15.90
CA PHE A 160 -8.36 -10.28 14.93
C PHE A 160 -8.80 -9.03 15.66
N GLU A 161 -8.06 -7.94 15.45
CA GLU A 161 -8.46 -6.62 15.90
C GLU A 161 -9.50 -6.08 14.93
N HIS A 162 -10.57 -5.50 15.48
CA HIS A 162 -11.61 -4.83 14.73
C HIS A 162 -11.80 -3.44 15.30
N GLN A 163 -11.67 -2.44 14.43
CA GLN A 163 -11.95 -1.05 14.75
C GLN A 163 -13.03 -0.52 13.79
N LYS A 164 -14.05 0.14 14.35
CA LYS A 164 -15.04 0.88 13.55
C LYS A 164 -14.75 2.37 13.68
N ILE A 165 -14.58 3.05 12.54
CA ILE A 165 -14.26 4.48 12.46
C ILE A 165 -15.20 5.12 11.46
N ASP A 166 -16.11 5.97 11.95
CA ASP A 166 -17.22 6.48 11.14
C ASP A 166 -17.97 5.34 10.42
N ASN A 167 -17.86 5.29 9.09
CA ASN A 167 -18.43 4.25 8.24
C ASN A 167 -17.38 3.26 7.71
N TRP A 168 -16.20 3.20 8.30
CA TRP A 168 -15.16 2.22 8.00
C TRP A 168 -15.10 1.14 9.07
N HIS A 169 -14.86 -0.08 8.63
CA HIS A 169 -14.48 -1.22 9.46
C HIS A 169 -13.08 -1.63 9.03
N HIS A 170 -12.13 -1.49 9.94
CA HIS A 170 -10.77 -1.98 9.79
C HIS A 170 -10.64 -3.28 10.57
N PHE A 171 -10.24 -4.34 9.88
CA PHE A 171 -9.87 -5.61 10.49
C PHE A 171 -8.38 -5.82 10.26
N SER A 172 -7.64 -6.18 11.30
CA SER A 172 -6.21 -6.47 11.21
C SER A 172 -5.88 -7.68 12.06
N GLY A 173 -5.00 -8.53 11.56
CA GLY A 173 -4.53 -9.71 12.27
C GLY A 173 -3.16 -10.11 11.76
N GLY A 174 -2.34 -10.62 12.67
CA GLY A 174 -1.00 -11.09 12.34
C GLY A 174 -0.48 -12.11 13.33
N ALA A 175 0.54 -12.84 12.90
CA ALA A 175 1.29 -13.76 13.72
C ALA A 175 2.77 -13.35 13.71
N GLN A 176 3.38 -13.30 14.89
CA GLN A 176 4.83 -13.12 15.09
C GLN A 176 5.43 -11.83 14.47
N GLY A 177 4.59 -10.91 13.99
CA GLY A 177 4.99 -9.62 13.42
C GLY A 177 5.48 -9.68 11.98
N ASP A 178 5.67 -10.87 11.40
CA ASP A 178 6.22 -11.07 10.04
C ASP A 178 5.22 -11.70 9.06
N LEU A 179 4.01 -12.01 9.51
CA LEU A 179 2.92 -12.53 8.71
C LEU A 179 1.59 -11.91 9.16
N GLY A 180 0.77 -11.46 8.23
CA GLY A 180 -0.55 -10.92 8.57
C GLY A 180 -1.37 -10.47 7.38
N ASN A 181 -2.57 -9.99 7.69
CA ASN A 181 -3.44 -9.34 6.74
C ASN A 181 -4.35 -8.31 7.41
N TRP A 182 -4.83 -7.36 6.60
CA TRP A 182 -5.81 -6.37 7.00
C TRP A 182 -6.91 -6.23 5.94
N MET A 183 -8.09 -5.75 6.35
CA MET A 183 -9.23 -5.47 5.48
C MET A 183 -9.84 -4.12 5.83
N LEU A 184 -10.20 -3.36 4.80
CA LEU A 184 -11.01 -2.15 4.91
C LEU A 184 -12.35 -2.36 4.23
N ILE A 185 -13.39 -2.42 5.05
CA ILE A 185 -14.78 -2.51 4.62
C ILE A 185 -15.43 -1.16 4.89
N LYS A 186 -16.16 -0.64 3.91
CA LYS A 186 -16.91 0.60 4.04
C LYS A 186 -18.41 0.31 4.09
N GLU A 187 -19.05 0.85 5.11
CA GLU A 187 -20.48 0.86 5.30
C GLU A 187 -21.10 2.00 4.49
N TYR A 188 -22.12 1.62 3.72
CA TYR A 188 -23.10 2.48 3.08
C TYR A 188 -24.47 2.08 3.65
N ASP A 189 -25.46 2.99 3.63
CA ASP A 189 -26.75 2.85 4.34
C ASP A 189 -27.28 1.42 4.51
N HIS A 190 -27.29 0.62 3.45
CA HIS A 190 -27.72 -0.79 3.48
C HIS A 190 -26.70 -1.77 2.86
N ASP A 191 -25.48 -1.33 2.54
CA ASP A 191 -24.47 -2.10 1.82
C ASP A 191 -23.11 -2.07 2.53
N LEU A 192 -22.48 -3.25 2.64
CA LEU A 192 -21.08 -3.38 3.01
C LEU A 192 -20.23 -3.60 1.75
N ARG A 193 -19.19 -2.77 1.60
CA ARG A 193 -18.26 -2.83 0.47
C ARG A 193 -16.86 -3.13 0.97
N LEU A 194 -16.25 -4.23 0.55
CA LEU A 194 -14.82 -4.44 0.73
C LEU A 194 -14.09 -3.57 -0.29
N ILE A 195 -13.35 -2.58 0.22
CA ILE A 195 -12.67 -1.57 -0.58
C ILE A 195 -11.20 -1.94 -0.76
N ALA A 196 -10.54 -2.37 0.32
CA ALA A 196 -9.15 -2.74 0.25
C ALA A 196 -8.84 -3.93 1.15
N TYR A 197 -7.85 -4.70 0.74
CA TYR A 197 -7.27 -5.81 1.48
C TYR A 197 -5.76 -5.68 1.40
N GLY A 198 -5.05 -6.00 2.47
CA GLY A 198 -3.60 -6.12 2.43
C GLY A 198 -3.12 -7.37 3.11
N GLU A 199 -1.98 -7.86 2.66
CA GLU A 199 -1.31 -9.02 3.22
C GLU A 199 0.18 -8.76 3.28
N TRP A 200 0.81 -9.23 4.35
CA TRP A 200 2.25 -9.15 4.51
C TRP A 200 2.84 -10.48 4.95
N GLY A 201 4.08 -10.67 4.53
CA GLY A 201 4.90 -11.84 4.79
C GLY A 201 6.37 -11.46 4.63
N ILE A 202 7.26 -12.43 4.83
CA ILE A 202 8.70 -12.22 4.63
C ILE A 202 9.00 -11.78 3.19
N HIS A 203 8.23 -12.25 2.20
CA HIS A 203 8.53 -12.07 0.77
C HIS A 203 7.46 -11.29 0.01
N TYR A 204 6.48 -10.71 0.70
CA TYR A 204 5.44 -9.91 0.07
C TYR A 204 4.90 -8.87 1.06
N GLN A 205 4.53 -7.73 0.51
CA GLN A 205 3.94 -6.61 1.24
C GLN A 205 2.99 -5.93 0.24
N SER A 206 1.74 -6.37 0.25
CA SER A 206 0.81 -6.12 -0.86
C SER A 206 -0.50 -5.54 -0.35
N ALA A 207 -1.05 -4.61 -1.12
CA ALA A 207 -2.39 -4.09 -0.96
C ALA A 207 -3.17 -4.27 -2.27
N TYR A 208 -4.46 -4.48 -2.14
CA TYR A 208 -5.37 -4.71 -3.25
C TYR A 208 -6.57 -3.79 -3.15
N LEU A 209 -6.95 -3.15 -4.25
CA LEU A 209 -8.13 -2.28 -4.33
C LEU A 209 -9.25 -2.97 -5.10
N GLY A 210 -10.45 -2.89 -4.53
CA GLY A 210 -11.69 -3.39 -5.13
C GLY A 210 -12.87 -2.48 -4.79
N ASN A 211 -14.06 -2.95 -5.15
CA ASN A 211 -15.33 -2.40 -4.72
C ASN A 211 -16.35 -3.55 -4.65
N ILE A 212 -16.11 -4.45 -3.70
CA ILE A 212 -16.75 -5.77 -3.68
C ILE A 212 -17.94 -5.73 -2.72
N SER A 213 -19.12 -6.09 -3.22
CA SER A 213 -20.33 -6.28 -2.42
C SER A 213 -20.14 -7.46 -1.47
N LEU A 214 -20.30 -7.23 -0.16
CA LEU A 214 -20.35 -8.30 0.84
C LEU A 214 -21.78 -8.72 1.20
N ASN A 215 -22.77 -8.09 0.57
CA ASN A 215 -24.17 -8.48 0.69
C ASN A 215 -24.47 -9.69 -0.21
N PRO A 216 -25.09 -10.76 0.32
CA PRO A 216 -25.47 -11.95 -0.45
C PRO A 216 -26.59 -11.70 -1.47
#